data_AF-A0A4U5WR66-F1
#
_entry.id   AF-A0A4U5WR66-F1
#
_cell.length_a   1.000
_cell.length_b   1.000
_cell.length_c   1.000
_cell.angle_alpha   90.00
_cell.angle_beta   90.00
_cell.angle_gamma   90.00
#
_symmetry.space_group_name_H-M   'P 1'
#
loop_
_entity.id
_entity.type
_entity.pdbx_description
1 polymer ?
#
loop_
_entity_poly.entity_id
_entity_poly.type
_entity_poly.pdbx_seq_one_letter_code
_entity_poly.pdbx_strand_id
1 'polypeptide(L)'
;MSRRAPHTAAAPRTGTVRAVAAVLASAAALVALTGCAGFEYREHICSDGEYPALNVGTTGSTCVPDGEAPPAGYVKYPRGKVPQEVDDKWDTYWRTHTVDENGRVVDAPAN
;
A
#
# COMPACT_ATOMS: atom_id res chain seq x y z
N MET A 1 -4.72 -77.88 -24.63
CA MET A 1 -5.74 -76.90 -24.18
C MET A 1 -5.02 -75.64 -23.71
N SER A 2 -5.16 -74.52 -24.42
CA SER A 2 -4.48 -73.27 -24.08
C SER A 2 -5.52 -72.15 -24.10
N ARG A 3 -5.72 -71.47 -22.98
CA ARG A 3 -6.50 -70.23 -22.91
C ARG A 3 -5.63 -69.18 -22.22
N ARG A 4 -5.12 -68.22 -23.01
CA ARG A 4 -4.57 -66.96 -22.50
C ARG A 4 -5.74 -66.02 -22.20
N ALA A 5 -5.79 -65.50 -20.97
CA ALA A 5 -6.62 -64.35 -20.63
C ALA A 5 -5.92 -63.06 -21.09
N PRO A 6 -6.64 -62.06 -21.63
CA PRO A 6 -6.04 -60.76 -21.89
C PRO A 6 -5.93 -59.98 -20.58
N HIS A 7 -4.74 -59.45 -20.30
CA HIS A 7 -4.57 -58.42 -19.28
C HIS A 7 -5.05 -57.08 -19.86
N THR A 8 -6.13 -56.55 -19.30
CA THR A 8 -6.56 -55.18 -19.55
C THR A 8 -5.56 -54.24 -18.89
N ALA A 9 -4.68 -53.65 -19.68
CA ALA A 9 -3.81 -52.58 -19.21
C ALA A 9 -4.66 -51.33 -18.95
N ALA A 10 -4.80 -50.93 -17.69
CA ALA A 10 -5.30 -49.61 -17.35
C ALA A 10 -4.26 -48.57 -17.80
N ALA A 11 -4.56 -47.87 -18.89
CA ALA A 11 -3.73 -46.76 -19.35
C ALA A 11 -3.71 -45.66 -18.27
N PRO A 12 -2.53 -45.13 -17.88
CA PRO A 12 -2.47 -44.05 -16.91
C PRO A 12 -3.14 -42.81 -17.50
N ARG A 13 -3.86 -42.06 -16.66
CA ARG A 13 -4.55 -40.80 -16.97
C ARG A 13 -3.55 -39.64 -17.16
N THR A 14 -2.56 -39.82 -18.03
CA THR A 14 -1.45 -38.87 -18.25
C THR A 14 -1.92 -37.56 -18.86
N GLY A 15 -3.05 -37.56 -19.58
CA GLY A 15 -3.61 -36.37 -20.22
C GLY A 15 -4.21 -35.35 -19.23
N THR A 16 -4.86 -35.82 -18.17
CA THR A 16 -5.50 -34.95 -17.17
C THR A 16 -4.48 -34.24 -16.30
N VAL A 17 -3.41 -34.94 -15.91
CA VAL A 17 -2.32 -34.36 -15.10
C VAL A 17 -1.55 -33.27 -15.87
N ARG A 18 -1.31 -33.48 -17.17
CA ARG A 18 -0.64 -32.48 -18.03
C ARG A 18 -1.50 -31.25 -18.30
N ALA A 19 -2.81 -31.44 -18.50
CA ALA A 19 -3.73 -30.32 -18.69
C ALA A 19 -3.84 -29.45 -17.42
N VAL A 20 -3.91 -30.06 -16.24
CA VAL A 20 -3.95 -29.32 -14.96
C VAL A 20 -2.65 -28.56 -14.71
N ALA A 21 -1.49 -29.16 -15.00
CA ALA A 21 -0.20 -28.49 -14.87
C ALA A 21 -0.05 -27.27 -15.81
N ALA A 22 -0.52 -27.38 -17.05
CA ALA A 22 -0.48 -26.29 -18.02
C ALA A 22 -1.37 -25.10 -17.61
N VAL A 23 -2.55 -25.37 -17.05
CA VAL A 23 -3.46 -24.33 -16.53
C VAL A 23 -2.84 -23.58 -15.35
N LEU A 24 -2.23 -24.29 -14.40
CA LEU A 24 -1.58 -23.66 -13.24
C LEU A 24 -0.37 -22.80 -13.64
N ALA A 25 0.44 -23.26 -14.59
CA ALA A 25 1.57 -22.48 -15.10
C ALA A 25 1.11 -21.18 -15.79
N SER A 26 -0.03 -21.24 -16.50
CA SER A 26 -0.62 -20.08 -17.18
C SER A 26 -1.16 -19.05 -16.17
N ALA A 27 -1.78 -19.51 -15.08
CA ALA A 27 -2.27 -18.64 -14.02
C ALA A 27 -1.12 -17.93 -13.26
N ALA A 28 -0.03 -18.66 -12.96
CA ALA A 28 1.14 -18.05 -12.32
C ALA A 28 1.83 -17.03 -13.23
N ALA A 29 1.92 -17.30 -14.53
CA ALA A 29 2.45 -16.35 -15.51
C ALA A 29 1.59 -15.09 -15.60
N LEU A 30 0.26 -15.20 -15.53
CA LEU A 30 -0.64 -14.04 -15.51
C LEU A 30 -0.42 -13.18 -14.26
N VAL A 31 -0.33 -13.77 -13.07
CA VAL A 31 -0.05 -13.02 -11.82
C VAL A 31 1.32 -12.34 -11.87
N ALA A 32 2.34 -13.01 -12.43
CA ALA A 32 3.67 -12.43 -12.60
C ALA A 32 3.71 -11.31 -13.65
N LEU A 33 2.98 -11.46 -14.77
CA LEU A 33 2.91 -10.48 -15.86
C LEU A 33 2.04 -9.27 -15.52
N THR A 34 0.97 -9.45 -14.73
CA THR A 34 0.18 -8.33 -14.20
C THR A 34 0.89 -7.61 -13.06
N GLY A 35 1.99 -8.17 -12.55
CA GLY A 35 2.66 -7.69 -11.35
C GLY A 35 1.68 -7.63 -10.16
N CYS A 36 2.14 -7.09 -9.04
CA CYS A 36 1.29 -6.84 -7.88
C CYS A 36 0.29 -5.68 -8.13
N ALA A 37 -0.38 -5.62 -9.29
CA ALA A 37 -1.34 -4.56 -9.63
C ALA A 37 -2.56 -4.48 -8.69
N GLY A 38 -2.76 -5.48 -7.83
CA GLY A 38 -3.73 -5.46 -6.74
C GLY A 38 -3.14 -5.27 -5.33
N PHE A 39 -1.82 -5.08 -5.22
CA PHE A 39 -1.17 -4.76 -3.96
C PHE A 39 -1.10 -3.24 -3.85
N GLU A 40 -2.11 -2.64 -3.24
CA GLU A 40 -2.07 -1.22 -2.84
C GLU A 40 -1.00 -1.08 -1.75
N TYR A 41 0.20 -0.68 -2.16
CA TYR A 41 1.24 -0.30 -1.22
C TYR A 41 0.82 1.01 -0.56
N ARG A 42 0.56 0.97 0.75
CA ARG A 42 0.30 2.16 1.55
C ARG A 42 1.53 2.47 2.36
N GLU A 43 2.09 3.63 2.11
CA GLU A 43 3.27 4.11 2.80
C GLU A 43 2.83 5.03 3.94
N HIS A 44 3.32 4.77 5.16
CA HIS A 44 3.09 5.67 6.29
C HIS A 44 3.86 6.99 6.10
N ILE A 45 3.29 8.11 6.55
CA ILE A 45 3.94 9.43 6.46
C ILE A 45 5.21 9.50 7.32
N CYS A 46 5.17 8.88 8.51
CA CYS A 46 6.26 8.81 9.45
C CYS A 46 6.50 7.36 9.89
N SER A 47 7.67 7.09 10.45
CA SER A 47 7.98 5.78 10.99
C SER A 47 7.18 5.51 12.28
N ASP A 48 7.14 4.24 12.70
CA ASP A 48 6.61 3.89 14.02
C ASP A 48 7.35 4.63 15.13
N GLY A 49 6.62 5.19 16.09
CA GLY A 49 7.18 5.99 17.19
C GLY A 49 7.42 7.46 16.85
N GLU A 50 6.99 7.91 15.68
CA GLU A 50 7.00 9.31 15.26
C GLU A 50 5.60 9.78 14.88
N TYR A 51 5.37 11.08 15.00
CA TYR A 51 4.15 11.73 14.52
C TYR A 51 4.49 12.87 13.54
N PRO A 52 3.62 13.13 12.55
CA PRO A 52 3.85 14.24 11.62
C PRO A 52 3.50 15.58 12.28
N ALA A 53 4.31 16.60 12.04
CA ALA A 53 4.08 17.99 12.41
C ALA A 53 4.02 18.88 11.17
N LEU A 54 3.05 19.79 11.13
CA LEU A 54 2.75 20.69 10.03
C LEU A 54 3.60 21.95 10.10
N ASN A 55 4.17 22.40 8.97
CA ASN A 55 4.85 23.69 8.89
C ASN A 55 3.84 24.84 8.97
N VAL A 56 4.13 25.87 9.77
CA VAL A 56 3.26 27.05 9.92
C VAL A 56 3.39 27.96 8.70
N GLY A 57 2.28 28.30 8.07
CA GLY A 57 2.21 29.27 6.97
C GLY A 57 2.62 28.74 5.59
N THR A 58 3.00 27.47 5.48
CA THR A 58 3.28 26.80 4.21
C THR A 58 2.85 25.33 4.22
N THR A 59 2.90 24.66 3.08
CA THR A 59 2.66 23.22 2.99
C THR A 59 3.86 22.43 3.49
N GLY A 60 3.66 21.12 3.67
CA GLY A 60 4.71 20.19 4.06
C GLY A 60 4.76 19.92 5.57
N SER A 61 5.51 18.89 5.90
CA SER A 61 5.54 18.32 7.24
C SER A 61 6.93 17.80 7.60
N THR A 62 7.10 17.44 8.88
CA THR A 62 8.28 16.73 9.38
C THR A 62 7.83 15.66 10.37
N CYS A 63 8.64 14.62 10.55
CA CYS A 63 8.38 13.58 11.55
C CYS A 63 9.10 13.92 12.85
N VAL A 64 8.37 13.83 13.95
CA VAL A 64 8.84 14.18 15.29
C VAL A 64 8.68 12.95 16.18
N PRO A 65 9.69 12.57 16.98
CA PRO A 65 9.57 11.46 17.91
C PRO A 65 8.41 11.65 18.89
N ASP A 66 7.74 10.55 19.22
CA ASP A 66 6.65 10.57 20.19
C ASP A 66 7.10 11.11 21.55
N GLY A 67 6.28 11.98 22.14
CA GLY A 67 6.57 12.63 23.41
C GLY A 67 7.43 13.90 23.30
N GLU A 68 8.05 14.15 22.13
CA GLU A 68 8.78 15.39 21.89
C GLU A 68 7.87 16.51 21.38
N ALA A 69 8.32 17.75 21.55
CA ALA A 69 7.65 18.92 20.99
C ALA A 69 8.11 19.15 19.54
N PRO A 70 7.24 19.63 18.64
CA PRO A 70 7.66 19.99 17.30
C PRO A 70 8.77 21.06 17.31
N PRO A 71 9.68 21.04 16.33
CA PRO A 71 10.69 22.09 16.18
C PRO A 71 10.05 23.45 15.91
N ALA A 72 10.81 24.53 16.10
CA ALA A 72 10.34 25.89 15.82
C ALA A 72 9.87 26.02 14.36
N GLY A 73 8.71 26.66 14.16
CA GLY A 73 8.06 26.79 12.86
C GLY A 73 7.16 25.61 12.48
N TYR A 74 7.05 24.59 13.33
CA TYR A 74 6.14 23.46 13.14
C TYR A 74 5.16 23.35 14.31
N VAL A 75 3.97 22.81 14.02
CA VAL A 75 2.95 22.54 15.02
C VAL A 75 2.32 21.17 14.81
N LYS A 76 1.69 20.63 15.86
CA LYS A 76 0.86 19.44 15.72
C LYS A 76 -0.34 19.73 14.83
N TYR A 77 -0.70 18.77 13.98
CA TYR A 77 -1.93 18.85 13.21
C TYR A 77 -3.16 19.01 14.12
N PRO A 78 -4.20 19.74 13.68
CA PRO A 78 -5.47 19.78 14.37
C PRO A 78 -6.02 18.37 14.62
N ARG A 79 -6.67 18.17 15.77
CA ARG A 79 -7.20 16.86 16.17
C ARG A 79 -8.15 16.30 15.11
N GLY A 80 -7.91 15.06 14.69
CA GLY A 80 -8.71 14.38 13.66
C GLY A 80 -8.40 14.83 12.23
N LYS A 81 -7.38 15.67 12.02
CA LYS A 81 -6.86 16.10 10.72
C LYS A 81 -5.39 15.73 10.51
N VAL A 82 -4.95 14.64 11.12
CA VAL A 82 -3.56 14.17 11.06
C VAL A 82 -3.41 13.21 9.88
N PRO A 83 -2.49 13.46 8.94
CA PRO A 83 -2.17 12.48 7.89
C PRO A 83 -1.46 11.26 8.50
N GLN A 84 -1.75 10.08 7.98
CA GLN A 84 -1.24 8.80 8.47
C GLN A 84 -0.53 8.04 7.35
N GLU A 85 -1.11 8.05 6.15
CA GLU A 85 -0.58 7.39 4.95
C GLU A 85 -0.41 8.42 3.82
N VAL A 86 0.58 8.20 2.95
CA VAL A 86 0.75 8.96 1.71
C VAL A 86 -0.54 8.87 0.89
N ASP A 87 -0.97 10.00 0.34
CA ASP A 87 -2.22 10.14 -0.43
C ASP A 87 -3.52 9.86 0.36
N ASP A 88 -3.46 9.75 1.69
CA ASP A 88 -4.69 9.70 2.47
C ASP A 88 -5.47 11.03 2.38
N LYS A 89 -6.68 11.02 2.95
CA LYS A 89 -7.57 12.17 2.96
C LYS A 89 -6.89 13.43 3.49
N TRP A 90 -6.12 13.30 4.57
CA TRP A 90 -5.49 14.43 5.24
C TRP A 90 -4.19 14.83 4.56
N ASP A 91 -3.38 13.88 4.10
CA ASP A 91 -2.19 14.18 3.29
C ASP A 91 -2.58 15.01 2.06
N THR A 92 -3.62 14.57 1.35
CA THR A 92 -4.15 15.30 0.19
C THR A 92 -4.70 16.68 0.56
N TYR A 93 -5.45 16.79 1.67
CA TYR A 93 -6.02 18.06 2.12
C TYR A 93 -4.94 19.12 2.42
N TRP A 94 -3.84 18.72 3.04
CA TRP A 94 -2.76 19.61 3.45
C TRP A 94 -1.81 20.01 2.30
N ARG A 95 -2.00 19.47 1.08
CA ARG A 95 -1.29 19.94 -0.12
C ARG A 95 -1.67 21.34 -0.56
N THR A 96 -2.83 21.84 -0.11
CA THR A 96 -3.32 23.19 -0.45
C THR A 96 -3.73 24.00 0.77
N HIS A 97 -3.55 23.47 1.97
CA HIS A 97 -3.92 24.13 3.22
C HIS A 97 -2.73 24.13 4.18
N THR A 98 -2.75 25.06 5.12
CA THR A 98 -1.79 25.15 6.22
C THR A 98 -2.46 25.75 7.45
N VAL A 99 -1.70 25.96 8.51
CA VAL A 99 -2.10 26.73 9.70
C VAL A 99 -1.32 28.03 9.73
N ASP A 100 -2.01 29.14 10.01
CA ASP A 100 -1.38 30.44 10.19
C ASP A 100 -0.73 30.59 11.58
N GLU A 101 -0.06 31.72 11.83
CA GLU A 101 0.58 32.04 13.12
C GLU A 101 -0.42 32.07 14.30
N ASN A 102 -1.73 32.19 14.01
CA ASN A 102 -2.79 32.19 15.01
C ASN A 102 -3.41 30.79 15.20
N GLY A 103 -2.88 29.76 14.53
CA GLY A 103 -3.40 28.39 14.58
C GLY A 103 -4.69 28.18 13.79
N ARG A 104 -5.07 29.11 12.90
CA ARG A 104 -6.24 28.96 12.01
C ARG A 104 -5.84 28.21 10.76
N VAL A 105 -6.69 27.29 10.31
CA VAL A 105 -6.50 26.62 9.02
C VAL A 105 -6.84 27.60 7.89
N VAL A 106 -5.90 27.79 6.98
CA VAL A 106 -5.98 28.69 5.83
C VAL A 106 -5.52 27.97 4.56
N ASP A 107 -5.82 28.54 3.40
CA ASP A 107 -5.21 28.08 2.14
C ASP A 107 -3.71 28.35 2.18
N ALA A 108 -2.92 27.40 1.69
CA ALA A 108 -1.48 27.58 1.57
C ALA A 108 -1.17 28.65 0.51
N PRO A 109 -0.08 29.43 0.68
CA PRO A 109 0.38 30.36 -0.34
C PRO A 109 0.59 29.64 -1.68
N ALA A 110 0.30 30.34 -2.78
CA ALA A 110 0.65 29.84 -4.10
C ALA A 110 2.18 29.75 -4.24
N ASN A 111 2.66 28.62 -4.76
CA ASN A 111 4.08 28.35 -5.00
C ASN A 111 4.61 29.16 -6.19
#